data_AF-A0A2D5W2D4-F1
#
_entry.id   AF-A0A2D5W2D4-F1
#
_cell.length_a   1.000
_cell.length_b   1.000
_cell.length_c   1.000
_cell.angle_alpha   90.00
_cell.angle_beta   90.00
_cell.angle_gamma   90.00
#
_symmetry.space_group_name_H-M   'P 1'
#
loop_
_entity.id
_entity.type
_entity.pdbx_description
1 polymer ?
#
loop_
_entity_poly.entity_id
_entity_poly.type
_entity_poly.pdbx_seq_one_letter_code
_entity_poly.pdbx_strand_id
1 'polypeptide(L)'
;MAQGIIQSAHDCSEGGLAVTLAECCISGEKARHTPHLMGASIQLEKPEGLRLDALLFGESQARIVVSIPPNFEGKLLGQAKILGISAQVIGTVGGETLSVHAGDQHFSWTTQSMHDAWFHSIDRIMGA
;
A
#
# COMPACT_ATOMS: atom_id res chain seq x y z
N MET A 1 14.53 -13.46 -17.78
CA MET A 1 14.92 -12.04 -17.72
C MET A 1 13.83 -11.25 -17.02
N ALA A 2 14.20 -10.29 -16.16
CA ALA A 2 13.23 -9.43 -15.48
C ALA A 2 12.49 -8.56 -16.52
N GLN A 3 11.17 -8.50 -16.43
CA GLN A 3 10.32 -7.87 -17.45
C GLN A 3 10.16 -6.36 -17.26
N GLY A 4 10.73 -5.80 -16.17
CA GLY A 4 10.72 -4.36 -15.89
C GLY A 4 9.34 -3.75 -15.65
N ILE A 5 8.36 -4.57 -15.26
CA ILE A 5 6.94 -4.14 -15.13
C ILE A 5 6.58 -3.59 -13.75
N ILE A 6 7.42 -3.79 -12.74
CA ILE A 6 7.18 -3.33 -11.37
C ILE A 6 7.51 -1.83 -11.28
N GLN A 7 6.52 -1.01 -10.90
CA GLN A 7 6.68 0.44 -10.68
C GLN A 7 7.08 0.75 -9.23
N SER A 8 6.54 0.01 -8.27
CA SER A 8 6.96 0.01 -6.87
C SER A 8 6.75 -1.35 -6.24
N ALA A 9 7.48 -1.63 -5.16
CA ALA A 9 7.31 -2.80 -4.32
C ALA A 9 7.61 -2.44 -2.87
N HIS A 10 6.78 -2.88 -1.94
CA HIS A 10 6.94 -2.67 -0.50
C HIS A 10 6.50 -3.92 0.25
N ASP A 11 7.31 -4.40 1.18
CA ASP A 11 6.94 -5.53 2.04
C ASP A 11 5.90 -5.10 3.08
N CYS A 12 5.01 -6.03 3.46
CA CYS A 12 4.13 -5.82 4.61
C CYS A 12 4.82 -6.32 5.88
N SER A 13 5.28 -5.40 6.72
CA SER A 13 5.98 -5.66 7.97
C SER A 13 5.22 -5.07 9.17
N GLU A 14 5.88 -4.22 9.96
CA GLU A 14 5.31 -3.61 11.17
C GLU A 14 4.11 -2.72 10.81
N GLY A 15 3.03 -2.83 11.59
CA GLY A 15 1.78 -2.12 11.32
C GLY A 15 0.94 -2.68 10.15
N GLY A 16 1.41 -3.74 9.48
CA GLY A 16 0.62 -4.51 8.52
C GLY A 16 0.29 -3.78 7.21
N LEU A 17 -0.77 -4.24 6.54
CA LEU A 17 -1.14 -3.81 5.19
C LEU A 17 -1.52 -2.32 5.14
N ALA A 18 -2.22 -1.80 6.14
CA ALA A 18 -2.66 -0.42 6.17
C ALA A 18 -1.47 0.55 6.23
N VAL A 19 -0.47 0.26 7.07
CA VAL A 19 0.77 1.06 7.14
C VAL A 19 1.56 0.92 5.85
N THR A 20 1.69 -0.29 5.31
CA THR A 20 2.36 -0.54 4.02
C THR A 20 1.75 0.31 2.90
N LEU A 21 0.42 0.38 2.81
CA LEU A 21 -0.28 1.19 1.81
C LEU A 21 -0.05 2.69 2.05
N ALA A 22 -0.06 3.14 3.30
CA ALA A 22 0.25 4.53 3.64
C ALA A 22 1.68 4.91 3.26
N GLU A 23 2.67 4.08 3.59
CA GLU A 23 4.08 4.28 3.25
C GLU A 23 4.31 4.28 1.73
N CYS A 24 3.64 3.39 0.99
CA CYS A 24 3.63 3.43 -0.48
C CYS A 24 3.19 4.79 -1.02
N CYS A 25 2.26 5.48 -0.33
CA CYS A 25 1.73 6.76 -0.76
C CYS A 25 2.59 7.97 -0.37
N ILE A 26 3.42 7.87 0.69
CA ILE A 26 4.03 9.05 1.33
C ILE A 26 5.56 9.00 1.50
N SER A 27 6.20 7.85 1.30
CA SER A 27 7.66 7.67 1.51
C SER A 27 8.51 8.03 0.29
N GLY A 28 7.89 8.24 -0.88
CA GLY A 28 8.61 8.62 -2.09
C GLY A 28 9.18 10.05 -2.00
N GLU A 29 10.44 10.23 -2.40
CA GLU A 29 11.05 11.56 -2.55
C GLU A 29 11.37 11.88 -4.01
N LYS A 30 11.17 13.14 -4.40
CA LYS A 30 11.77 13.74 -5.60
C LYS A 30 13.10 14.40 -5.25
N ALA A 31 13.79 14.92 -6.27
CA ALA A 31 15.01 15.69 -6.07
C ALA A 31 14.79 16.82 -5.03
N ARG A 32 15.78 17.00 -4.15
CA ARG A 32 15.83 18.04 -3.10
C ARG A 32 14.88 17.83 -1.91
N HIS A 33 14.67 16.58 -1.47
CA HIS A 33 13.84 16.24 -0.30
C HIS A 33 12.38 16.74 -0.40
N THR A 34 11.87 16.89 -1.62
CA THR A 34 10.46 17.22 -1.83
C THR A 34 9.67 15.92 -1.88
N PRO A 35 8.65 15.72 -1.04
CA PRO A 35 7.88 14.48 -1.05
C PRO A 35 7.16 14.30 -2.38
N HIS A 36 7.15 13.07 -2.87
CA HIS A 36 6.32 12.64 -3.98
C HIS A 36 5.12 11.86 -3.43
N LEU A 37 4.07 12.61 -3.16
CA LEU A 37 2.84 12.05 -2.63
C LEU A 37 1.95 11.52 -3.77
N MET A 38 1.44 10.31 -3.63
CA MET A 38 0.50 9.71 -4.58
C MET A 38 -0.49 8.81 -3.84
N GLY A 39 -1.78 9.09 -3.99
CA GLY A 39 -2.85 8.33 -3.35
C GLY A 39 -3.08 6.95 -3.97
N ALA A 40 -4.09 6.25 -3.46
CA ALA A 40 -4.56 4.98 -4.01
C ALA A 40 -6.02 4.72 -3.61
N SER A 41 -6.75 4.00 -4.46
CA SER A 41 -8.08 3.47 -4.16
C SER A 41 -7.99 1.96 -4.02
N ILE A 42 -8.25 1.46 -2.82
CA ILE A 42 -8.05 0.07 -2.42
C ILE A 42 -9.40 -0.56 -2.06
N GLN A 43 -9.65 -1.74 -2.63
CA GLN A 43 -10.80 -2.58 -2.36
C GLN A 43 -10.31 -3.92 -1.79
N LEU A 44 -10.57 -4.15 -0.51
CA LEU A 44 -10.24 -5.38 0.18
C LEU A 44 -11.50 -6.21 0.40
N GLU A 45 -11.43 -7.47 0.01
CA GLU A 45 -12.38 -8.48 0.46
C GLU A 45 -12.10 -8.78 1.94
N LYS A 46 -13.15 -8.78 2.75
CA LYS A 46 -13.08 -9.15 4.17
C LYS A 46 -13.67 -10.55 4.32
N PRO A 47 -12.83 -11.59 4.49
CA PRO A 47 -13.32 -12.95 4.74
C PRO A 47 -14.23 -13.01 5.97
N GLU A 48 -15.24 -13.87 5.91
CA GLU A 48 -16.10 -14.15 7.05
C GLU A 48 -15.26 -14.67 8.24
N GLY A 49 -15.55 -14.17 9.44
CA GLY A 49 -14.80 -14.52 10.66
C GLY A 49 -13.45 -13.84 10.82
N LEU A 50 -12.89 -13.19 9.79
CA LEU A 50 -11.65 -12.41 9.94
C LEU A 50 -11.96 -11.05 10.55
N ARG A 51 -11.30 -10.71 11.67
CA ARG A 51 -11.40 -9.37 12.27
C ARG A 51 -10.82 -8.31 11.33
N LEU A 52 -11.43 -7.13 11.33
CA LEU A 52 -11.00 -6.04 10.43
C LEU A 52 -9.60 -5.52 10.76
N ASP A 53 -9.28 -5.38 12.05
CA ASP A 53 -7.96 -4.97 12.48
C ASP A 53 -6.88 -6.01 12.13
N ALA A 54 -7.19 -7.31 12.19
CA ALA A 54 -6.28 -8.35 11.72
C ALA A 54 -6.03 -8.29 10.21
N LEU A 55 -7.04 -7.93 9.41
CA LEU A 55 -6.88 -7.71 7.96
C LEU A 55 -5.97 -6.50 7.67
N LEU A 56 -6.19 -5.39 8.37
CA LEU A 56 -5.50 -4.12 8.11
C LEU A 56 -4.12 -4.02 8.76
N PHE A 57 -4.01 -4.44 10.02
CA PHE A 57 -2.82 -4.25 10.87
C PHE A 57 -2.14 -5.55 11.28
N GLY A 58 -2.64 -6.72 10.83
CA GLY A 58 -1.96 -7.99 11.08
C GLY A 58 -0.61 -8.04 10.37
N GLU A 59 0.44 -8.43 11.10
CA GLU A 59 1.84 -8.46 10.64
C GLU A 59 2.26 -9.85 10.12
N SER A 60 1.41 -10.48 9.30
CA SER A 60 1.75 -11.78 8.72
C SER A 60 2.87 -11.64 7.68
N GLN A 61 3.84 -12.55 7.75
CA GLN A 61 5.04 -12.57 6.90
C GLN A 61 4.74 -12.88 5.42
N ALA A 62 5.75 -12.68 4.57
CA ALA A 62 5.76 -13.07 3.15
C ALA A 62 4.65 -12.42 2.30
N ARG A 63 4.33 -11.14 2.58
CA ARG A 63 3.42 -10.33 1.77
C ARG A 63 4.17 -9.12 1.23
N ILE A 64 3.89 -8.78 -0.02
CA ILE A 64 4.49 -7.64 -0.73
C ILE A 64 3.36 -6.96 -1.50
N VAL A 65 3.25 -5.64 -1.36
CA VAL A 65 2.43 -4.80 -2.22
C VAL A 65 3.28 -4.34 -3.38
N VAL A 66 2.78 -4.52 -4.61
CA VAL A 66 3.44 -4.04 -5.82
C VAL A 66 2.48 -3.18 -6.63
N SER A 67 3.03 -2.18 -7.33
CA SER A 67 2.31 -1.46 -8.38
C SER A 67 2.89 -1.82 -9.75
N ILE A 68 2.02 -1.91 -10.75
CA ILE A 68 2.36 -2.23 -12.13
C ILE A 68 1.48 -1.41 -13.08
N PRO A 69 1.89 -1.22 -14.35
CA PRO A 69 0.97 -0.70 -15.35
C PRO A 69 -0.20 -1.69 -15.58
N PRO A 70 -1.44 -1.21 -15.75
CA PRO A 70 -2.65 -2.04 -15.71
C PRO A 70 -2.71 -3.09 -16.83
N ASN A 71 -2.08 -2.81 -17.97
CA ASN A 71 -2.00 -3.75 -19.09
C ASN A 71 -1.15 -5.01 -18.80
N PHE A 72 -0.45 -5.08 -17.67
CA PHE A 72 0.34 -6.25 -17.25
C PHE A 72 -0.31 -7.08 -16.13
N GLU A 73 -1.47 -6.70 -15.61
CA GLU A 73 -2.15 -7.39 -14.50
C GLU A 73 -2.35 -8.88 -14.75
N GLY A 74 -2.98 -9.24 -15.88
CA GLY A 74 -3.22 -10.64 -16.23
C GLY A 74 -1.95 -11.46 -16.39
N LYS A 75 -0.86 -10.81 -16.86
CA LYS A 75 0.45 -11.46 -17.00
C LYS A 75 1.08 -11.74 -15.64
N LEU A 76 1.04 -10.78 -14.72
CA LEU A 76 1.58 -10.94 -13.37
C LEU A 76 0.81 -12.03 -12.61
N LEU A 77 -0.52 -11.97 -12.61
CA LEU A 77 -1.37 -12.97 -11.94
C LEU A 77 -1.18 -14.37 -12.53
N GLY A 78 -1.07 -14.48 -13.86
CA GLY A 78 -0.78 -15.74 -14.54
C GLY A 78 0.56 -16.35 -14.11
N GLN A 79 1.61 -15.52 -14.02
CA GLN A 79 2.92 -15.96 -13.53
C GLN A 79 2.89 -16.36 -12.06
N ALA A 80 2.25 -15.56 -11.20
CA ALA A 80 2.10 -15.88 -9.78
C ALA A 80 1.41 -17.25 -9.60
N LYS A 81 0.35 -17.51 -10.36
CA LYS A 81 -0.36 -18.79 -10.35
C LYS A 81 0.53 -19.97 -10.78
N ILE A 82 1.33 -19.81 -11.85
CA ILE A 82 2.28 -20.86 -12.30
C ILE A 82 3.30 -21.18 -11.21
N LEU A 83 3.74 -20.16 -10.45
CA LEU A 83 4.70 -20.29 -9.37
C LEU A 83 4.07 -20.71 -8.03
N GLY A 84 2.75 -20.89 -7.95
CA GLY A 84 2.05 -21.22 -6.72
C GLY A 84 2.02 -20.08 -5.69
N ILE A 85 2.18 -18.83 -6.15
CA ILE A 85 2.16 -17.63 -5.30
C ILE A 85 0.73 -17.07 -5.29
N SER A 86 0.15 -16.90 -4.10
CA SER A 86 -1.12 -16.19 -3.94
C SER A 86 -0.94 -14.70 -4.28
N ALA A 87 -1.74 -14.18 -5.20
CA ALA A 87 -1.71 -12.79 -5.61
C ALA A 87 -3.12 -12.29 -5.94
N GLN A 88 -3.39 -11.04 -5.60
CA GLN A 88 -4.68 -10.39 -5.81
C GLN A 88 -4.46 -8.93 -6.24
N VAL A 89 -5.28 -8.45 -7.17
CA VAL A 89 -5.39 -7.01 -7.45
C VAL A 89 -6.28 -6.41 -6.38
N ILE A 90 -5.72 -5.48 -5.60
CA ILE A 90 -6.41 -4.87 -4.46
C ILE A 90 -6.84 -3.42 -4.74
N GLY A 91 -6.53 -2.85 -5.90
CA GLY A 91 -6.86 -1.45 -6.17
C GLY A 91 -6.03 -0.80 -7.26
N THR A 92 -6.06 0.53 -7.29
CA THR A 92 -5.34 1.36 -8.26
C THR A 92 -4.62 2.52 -7.57
N VAL A 93 -3.48 2.93 -8.11
CA VAL A 93 -2.68 4.05 -7.62
C VAL A 93 -3.10 5.34 -8.35
N GLY A 94 -3.20 6.45 -7.62
CA GLY A 94 -3.49 7.77 -8.18
C GLY A 94 -4.22 8.70 -7.20
N GLY A 95 -4.30 9.98 -7.57
CA GLY A 95 -4.96 11.01 -6.76
C GLY A 95 -4.14 11.45 -5.55
N GLU A 96 -4.81 12.12 -4.60
CA GLU A 96 -4.20 12.76 -3.42
C GLU A 96 -4.67 12.14 -2.10
N THR A 97 -5.36 11.00 -2.18
CA THR A 97 -6.02 10.35 -1.05
C THR A 97 -5.73 8.86 -1.08
N LEU A 98 -5.45 8.26 0.08
CA LEU A 98 -5.55 6.82 0.28
C LEU A 98 -6.97 6.49 0.75
N SER A 99 -7.73 5.83 -0.11
CA SER A 99 -9.09 5.36 0.15
C SER A 99 -9.09 3.84 0.27
N VAL A 100 -9.55 3.30 1.39
CA VAL A 100 -9.56 1.86 1.66
C VAL A 100 -10.99 1.42 2.01
N HIS A 101 -11.55 0.57 1.16
CA HIS A 101 -12.78 -0.15 1.43
C HIS A 101 -12.45 -1.56 1.91
N ALA A 102 -12.97 -1.98 3.07
CA ALA A 102 -12.74 -3.29 3.65
C ALA A 102 -14.04 -3.85 4.22
N GLY A 103 -14.73 -4.69 3.43
CA GLY A 103 -16.13 -5.01 3.70
C GLY A 103 -17.01 -3.75 3.66
N ASP A 104 -17.84 -3.55 4.68
CA ASP A 104 -18.73 -2.38 4.79
C ASP A 104 -18.05 -1.12 5.34
N GLN A 105 -16.76 -1.18 5.68
CA GLN A 105 -16.02 -0.05 6.23
C GLN A 105 -15.28 0.70 5.13
N HIS A 106 -15.29 2.03 5.23
CA HIS A 106 -14.56 2.93 4.35
C HIS A 106 -13.69 3.87 5.17
N PHE A 107 -12.40 3.91 4.82
CA PHE A 107 -11.43 4.82 5.41
C PHE A 107 -10.80 5.67 4.32
N SER A 108 -10.49 6.93 4.64
CA SER A 108 -9.96 7.88 3.66
C SER A 108 -9.08 8.91 4.36
N TRP A 109 -7.86 9.09 3.84
CA TRP A 109 -6.89 10.06 4.34
C TRP A 109 -6.18 10.76 3.20
N THR A 110 -5.96 12.08 3.30
CA THR A 110 -5.14 12.78 2.32
C THR A 110 -3.68 12.37 2.49
N THR A 111 -2.96 12.21 1.38
CA THR A 111 -1.53 11.89 1.41
C THR A 111 -0.73 12.94 2.16
N GLN A 112 -1.15 14.22 2.08
CA GLN A 112 -0.54 15.31 2.83
C GLN A 112 -0.67 15.14 4.35
N SER A 113 -1.86 14.77 4.84
CA SER A 113 -2.07 14.55 6.28
C SER A 113 -1.29 13.34 6.82
N MET A 114 -1.24 12.26 6.03
CA MET A 114 -0.46 11.08 6.38
C MET A 114 1.03 11.39 6.39
N HIS A 115 1.54 12.08 5.36
CA HIS A 115 2.94 12.48 5.27
C HIS A 115 3.33 13.38 6.44
N ASP A 116 2.52 14.38 6.78
CA ASP A 116 2.79 15.26 7.92
C ASP A 116 2.85 14.48 9.25
N ALA A 117 1.89 13.59 9.49
CA ALA A 117 1.85 12.78 10.69
C ALA A 117 3.06 11.83 10.81
N TRP A 118 3.49 11.25 9.69
CA TRP A 118 4.61 10.31 9.63
C TRP A 118 5.97 11.03 9.70
N PHE A 119 6.19 12.02 8.82
CA PHE A 119 7.47 12.70 8.64
C PHE A 119 7.85 13.56 9.85
N HIS A 120 6.90 14.27 10.46
CA HIS A 120 7.15 15.12 11.63
C HIS A 120 6.98 14.40 12.97
N SER A 121 6.75 13.08 12.97
CA SER A 121 6.50 12.31 14.20
C SER A 121 7.65 12.43 15.20
N ILE A 122 8.88 12.18 14.75
CA ILE A 122 10.09 12.22 15.58
C ILE A 122 10.39 13.66 16.02
N ASP A 123 10.35 14.60 15.08
CA ASP A 123 10.58 16.03 15.31
C ASP A 123 9.69 16.58 16.45
N ARG A 124 8.38 16.28 16.39
CA ARG A 124 7.40 16.66 17.43
C ARG A 124 7.69 16.06 18.79
N ILE A 125 8.16 14.80 18.84
CA ILE A 125 8.51 14.13 20.10
C ILE A 125 9.80 14.71 20.68
N MET A 126 10.75 15.09 19.83
CA MET A 126 12.04 15.64 20.25
C MET A 126 11.97 17.12 20.63
N GLY A 127 10.89 17.82 20.28
CA GLY A 127 10.67 19.23 20.65
C GLY A 127 11.61 20.21 19.95
N ALA A 128 12.04 19.87 18.73
CA ALA A 128 12.83 20.76 17.88
C ALA A 128 11.96 21.83 17.20
#